data_AF-A0A133ULC5-F1
#
_entry.id   AF-A0A133ULC5-F1
#
_cell.length_a   1.000
_cell.length_b   1.000
_cell.length_c   1.000
_cell.angle_alpha   90.00
_cell.angle_beta   90.00
_cell.angle_gamma   90.00
#
_symmetry.space_group_name_H-M   'P 1'
#
loop_
_entity.id
_entity.type
_entity.pdbx_description
1 polymer ?
#
loop_
_entity_poly.entity_id
_entity_poly.type
_entity_poly.pdbx_seq_one_letter_code
_entity_poly.pdbx_strand_id
1 'polypeptide(L)' 'MVSFRWFGISCFEIKNSATIVTDPHDGESVGLKKPRVKGDILLVTHQHFDFGSSTPPQTGIGGVSK' A
#
# COMPACT_ATOMS: atom_id res chain seq x y z
N MET A 1 -15.73 -8.56 -12.52
CA MET A 1 -14.67 -8.32 -13.54
C MET A 1 -13.48 -7.77 -12.80
N VAL A 2 -12.29 -8.30 -13.04
CA VAL A 2 -11.07 -7.87 -12.34
C VAL A 2 -10.47 -6.66 -13.05
N SER A 3 -10.10 -5.61 -12.31
CA SER A 3 -9.34 -4.48 -12.81
C SER A 3 -7.93 -4.46 -12.23
N PHE A 4 -6.97 -4.04 -13.04
CA PHE A 4 -5.56 -4.01 -12.70
C PHE A 4 -4.95 -2.65 -13.04
N ARG A 5 -4.23 -2.03 -12.10
CA ARG A 5 -3.51 -0.77 -12.30
C ARG A 5 -2.11 -0.87 -11.70
N TRP A 6 -1.14 -0.31 -12.41
CA TRP A 6 0.25 -0.25 -11.98
C TRP A 6 0.65 1.20 -11.67
N PHE A 7 1.34 1.41 -10.56
CA PHE A 7 1.77 2.73 -10.09
C PHE A 7 3.29 2.94 -10.17
N GLY A 8 4.03 1.94 -10.67
CA GLY A 8 5.49 1.94 -10.72
C GLY A 8 6.10 0.95 -9.74
N ILE A 9 7.32 0.51 -10.04
CA ILE A 9 8.07 -0.52 -9.27
C ILE A 9 7.14 -1.73 -9.03
N SER A 10 6.98 -2.13 -7.77
CA SER A 10 6.17 -3.28 -7.34
C SER A 10 4.78 -2.88 -6.84
N CYS A 11 4.34 -1.64 -7.09
CA CYS A 11 3.05 -1.14 -6.61
C CYS A 11 1.92 -1.39 -7.61
N PHE A 12 1.00 -2.28 -7.25
CA PHE A 12 -0.16 -2.65 -8.04
C PHE A 12 -1.46 -2.50 -7.23
N GLU A 13 -2.53 -2.08 -7.91
CA GLU A 13 -3.90 -2.15 -7.41
C GLU A 13 -4.65 -3.22 -8.21
N ILE A 14 -5.14 -4.24 -7.51
CA ILE A 14 -5.92 -5.33 -8.08
C ILE A 14 -7.29 -5.29 -7.41
N LYS A 15 -8.35 -5.14 -8.22
CA LYS A 15 -9.69 -4.92 -7.68
C LYS A 15 -10.74 -5.81 -8.33
N ASN A 16 -11.58 -6.38 -7.49
CA ASN A 16 -12.84 -7.03 -7.86
C ASN A 16 -13.88 -6.74 -6.76
N SER A 17 -14.20 -7.71 -5.90
CA SER A 17 -15.02 -7.51 -4.69
C SER A 17 -14.26 -6.88 -3.53
N ALA A 18 -12.93 -7.04 -3.51
CA ALA A 18 -12.00 -6.36 -2.61
C ALA A 18 -10.88 -5.72 -3.43
N THR A 19 -10.17 -4.76 -2.81
CA THR A 19 -9.03 -4.05 -3.39
C THR A 19 -7.75 -4.48 -2.68
N ILE A 20 -6.85 -5.10 -3.43
CA ILE A 20 -5.52 -5.49 -2.96
C ILE A 20 -4.52 -4.46 -3.49
N VAL A 21 -3.67 -3.93 -2.60
CA VAL A 21 -2.56 -3.04 -2.95
C VAL A 21 -1.25 -3.71 -2.53
N THR A 22 -0.31 -3.81 -3.46
CA THR A 22 1.04 -4.34 -3.19
C THR A 22 2.05 -3.21 -3.06
N ASP A 23 3.05 -3.38 -2.20
CA ASP A 23 4.26 -2.54 -2.05
C ASP A 23 4.02 -1.03 -2.28
N PRO A 24 3.11 -0.38 -1.52
CA PRO A 24 2.83 1.04 -1.71
C PRO A 24 4.08 1.89 -1.38
N HIS A 25 4.41 2.81 -2.27
CA HIS A 25 5.49 3.77 -2.09
C HIS A 25 4.98 5.19 -1.83
N ASP A 26 5.82 6.04 -1.25
CA ASP A 26 5.52 7.46 -1.00
C ASP A 26 5.56 8.32 -2.28
N GLY A 27 6.20 7.79 -3.33
CA GLY A 27 6.43 8.51 -4.59
C GLY A 27 7.75 9.25 -4.57
N GLU A 28 7.92 10.16 -3.61
CA GLU A 28 9.11 11.03 -3.51
C GLU A 28 10.42 10.22 -3.41
N SER A 29 10.49 9.22 -2.53
CA SER A 29 11.71 8.44 -2.31
C SER A 29 12.12 7.60 -3.53
N VAL A 30 11.20 7.39 -4.48
CA VAL A 30 11.42 6.58 -5.68
C VAL A 30 11.28 7.38 -6.98
N GLY A 31 11.14 8.72 -6.89
CA GLY A 31 11.00 9.59 -8.07
C GLY A 31 9.70 9.43 -8.85
N LEU A 32 8.62 8.95 -8.22
CA LEU A 32 7.32 8.69 -8.84
C LEU A 32 6.19 9.51 -8.20
N LYS A 33 5.03 9.54 -8.85
CA LYS A 33 3.82 10.09 -8.23
C LYS A 33 3.32 9.13 -7.15
N LYS A 34 2.97 9.67 -5.98
CA LYS A 34 2.35 8.89 -4.91
C LYS A 34 1.08 8.16 -5.41
N PRO A 35 0.96 6.84 -5.21
CA PRO A 35 -0.25 6.10 -5.54
C PRO A 35 -1.43 6.66 -4.73
N ARG A 36 -2.49 7.11 -5.42
CA ARG A 36 -3.76 7.52 -4.78
C ARG A 36 -4.71 6.33 -4.76
N VAL A 37 -4.46 5.39 -3.88
CA VAL A 37 -5.20 4.12 -3.76
C VAL A 37 -5.69 3.90 -2.33
N LYS A 38 -6.80 3.20 -2.19
CA LYS A 38 -7.32 2.71 -0.90
C LYS A 38 -7.51 1.19 -1.03
N GLY A 39 -6.65 0.43 -0.36
CA GLY A 39 -6.72 -1.02 -0.32
C GLY A 39 -7.53 -1.50 0.88
N ASP A 40 -8.27 -2.60 0.69
CA ASP A 40 -8.83 -3.39 1.79
C ASP A 40 -7.76 -4.32 2.37
N ILE A 41 -6.84 -4.78 1.52
CA ILE A 41 -5.70 -5.63 1.88
C ILE A 41 -4.42 -4.96 1.35
N LEU A 42 -3.43 -4.75 2.22
CA LEU A 42 -2.11 -4.28 1.85
C LEU A 42 -1.10 -5.44 2.00
N LEU A 43 -0.34 -5.70 0.94
CA LEU A 43 0.72 -6.70 0.95
C LEU A 43 2.07 -5.99 0.79
N VAL A 44 2.98 -6.24 1.71
CA VAL A 44 4.37 -5.77 1.65
C VAL A 44 5.25 -6.99 1.50
N THR A 45 5.92 -7.11 0.35
CA THR A 45 6.70 -8.30 -0.01
C THR A 45 7.92 -8.47 0.87
N HIS A 46 8.58 -7.36 1.21
CA HIS A 46 9.71 -7.28 2.13
C HIS A 46 9.93 -5.82 2.53
N GLN A 47 10.68 -5.60 3.61
CA GLN A 47 11.03 -4.26 4.06
C GLN A 47 12.44 -3.90 3.59
N HIS A 48 12.56 -2.89 2.73
CA HIS A 48 13.86 -2.31 2.41
C HIS A 48 14.36 -1.52 3.63
N PHE A 49 15.62 -1.74 4.02
CA PHE A 49 16.22 -1.19 5.25
C PHE A 49 16.70 0.27 5.07
N ASP A 50 16.77 0.72 3.83
CA ASP A 50 17.40 1.93 3.34
C ASP A 50 16.40 3.02 2.90
N PHE A 51 15.11 2.80 3.13
CA PHE A 51 14.07 3.81 2.90
C PHE A 51 13.21 3.92 4.15
N GLY A 52 13.18 5.12 4.72
CA GLY A 52 12.52 5.42 5.98
C GLY A 52 11.14 4.79 6.03
N SER A 53 10.92 4.00 7.08
CA SER A 53 9.62 3.59 7.57
C SER A 53 8.76 4.82 7.86
N SER A 54 8.21 5.45 6.84
CA SER A 54 7.17 6.45 7.02
C SER A 54 5.87 5.70 7.30
N THR A 55 5.75 5.36 8.59
CA THR A 55 4.58 4.80 9.28
C THR A 55 4.13 3.41 8.83
N PRO A 56 4.17 2.39 9.71
CA PRO A 56 3.19 1.32 9.60
C PRO A 56 1.81 1.99 9.54
N PRO A 57 0.85 1.55 8.71
CA PRO A 57 -0.55 1.81 9.06
C PRO A 57 -0.67 1.28 10.48
N GLN A 58 -1.10 2.12 11.42
CA GLN A 58 -1.36 1.65 12.77
C GLN A 58 -2.24 0.41 12.65
N THR A 59 -1.66 -0.77 12.87
CA THR A 59 -2.41 -1.98 13.17
C THR A 59 -2.92 -1.79 14.59
N GLY A 60 -3.85 -0.85 14.73
CA GLY A 60 -4.73 -0.69 15.87
C GLY A 60 -5.75 -1.81 15.85
N ILE A 61 -5.31 -3.02 16.16
CA ILE A 61 -6.13 -3.92 16.94
C ILE A 61 -6.16 -3.35 18.36
N GLY A 62 -7.17 -2.52 18.66
CA GLY A 62 -7.36 -1.98 20.01
C GLY A 62 -8.20 -0.71 20.05
N GLY A 63 -9.50 -0.87 20.31
CA GLY A 63 -10.38 0.26 20.60
C GLY A 63 -11.85 -0.10 20.55
N VAL A 64 -12.29 -1.07 21.36
CA VAL A 64 -13.70 -1.09 21.79
C VAL A 64 -13.94 0.22 22.53
N SER A 65 -14.98 0.93 22.12
CA SER A 65 -15.47 2.15 22.74
C SER A 65 -15.62 1.99 24.25
N LYS A 66 -14.96 2.87 25.00
CA LYS A 66 -15.49 3.43 26.24
C LYS A 66 -15.21 4.93 26.23
#